data_AF-A0A6M8IYT1-F1
#
_entry.id   AF-A0A6M8IYT1-F1
#
_cell.length_a   1.000
_cell.length_b   1.000
_cell.length_c   1.000
_cell.angle_alpha   90.00
_cell.angle_beta   90.00
_cell.angle_gamma   90.00
#
_symmetry.space_group_name_H-M   'P 1'
#
loop_
_entity.id
_entity.type
_entity.pdbx_description
1 polymer ?
#
loop_
_entity_poly.entity_id
_entity_poly.type
_entity_poly.pdbx_seq_one_letter_code
_entity_poly.pdbx_strand_id
1 'polypeptide(L)'
;MAQRRTASKRPRRGGDDAPAYPFFTHTACPYFPCHQGLEPERFNCLFCFCPLYALGDRCGGNFTYTESGVKVCTNCVLPHVRDEGTRMVYERFAELSALAARTPSGAGAPATARAAVDPPGDRAVDQAAGPVADLSAGQAAQSAVEGPLPPHAAYVMVGKKRLRCGYTTGTCAAAAALAAARLAVGADPTPAVRVRVPAGVDVRVDVEEADRGAGWARAAVRKFAGDDPDVTDGALVSALVELVDDPGVQVDGGTGVGRVTRAGLDQPPGAAAINSVPRRMIAETVASALADAQHAGGARVTIEVPDGAALAMRTFNPRLGIQGGISILGTTGIVRPMSEDALIASIQLEMRMLRARGRKTLLLSPGNYGRDFACADLGLDFASCVQCSNYLGAALDAAALLGFTAVLVVGHAGKLAKVAAGAMNTHSRTVDGRFEVLAALAAAEGGDAALAEGLLGCVTVDEAIELLDAAGLRQAVMARMGQRIEAHLRRRAGEGVRVEAVVFSTVHGVLVRTPGADALTALVAREAACGKEGGR
;
A
#
# COMPACT_ATOMS: atom_id res chain seq x y z
N MET A 1 -45.96 -9.65 -39.54
CA MET A 1 -44.70 -10.26 -40.01
C MET A 1 -43.53 -9.47 -39.47
N ALA A 2 -42.82 -9.99 -38.46
CA ALA A 2 -41.51 -9.52 -38.05
C ALA A 2 -40.80 -10.71 -37.40
N GLN A 3 -40.00 -11.41 -38.20
CA GLN A 3 -39.22 -12.56 -37.75
C GLN A 3 -38.19 -12.09 -36.74
N ARG A 4 -38.35 -12.54 -35.49
CA ARG A 4 -37.35 -12.41 -34.43
C ARG A 4 -36.11 -13.17 -34.89
N ARG A 5 -35.00 -12.45 -35.07
CA ARG A 5 -33.67 -13.03 -35.26
C ARG A 5 -33.38 -13.95 -34.07
N THR A 6 -33.25 -15.23 -34.38
CA THR A 6 -32.86 -16.29 -33.45
C THR A 6 -31.45 -16.00 -32.95
N ALA A 7 -31.27 -16.08 -31.63
CA ALA A 7 -29.96 -15.97 -31.00
C ALA A 7 -29.05 -17.09 -31.52
N SER A 8 -28.00 -16.70 -32.26
CA SER A 8 -26.91 -17.59 -32.68
C SER A 8 -26.28 -18.22 -31.44
N LYS A 9 -26.52 -19.53 -31.24
CA LYS A 9 -25.77 -20.36 -30.28
C LYS A 9 -24.29 -20.27 -30.64
N ARG A 10 -23.48 -19.60 -29.79
CA ARG A 10 -22.02 -19.75 -29.82
C ARG A 10 -21.70 -21.25 -29.72
N PRO A 11 -20.83 -21.80 -30.58
CA PRO A 11 -20.41 -23.19 -30.44
C PRO A 11 -19.67 -23.35 -29.11
N ARG A 12 -20.04 -24.38 -28.35
CA ARG A 12 -19.32 -24.80 -27.14
C ARG A 12 -17.89 -25.15 -27.58
N ARG A 13 -16.89 -24.42 -27.06
CA ARG A 13 -15.49 -24.78 -27.25
C ARG A 13 -15.22 -26.08 -26.49
N GLY A 14 -14.92 -27.14 -27.24
CA GLY A 14 -14.17 -28.31 -26.78
C GLY A 14 -14.97 -29.37 -26.02
N GLY A 15 -15.11 -30.54 -26.66
CA GLY A 15 -15.36 -31.89 -26.11
C GLY A 15 -16.06 -32.04 -24.76
N ASP A 16 -17.25 -32.65 -24.79
CA ASP A 16 -18.02 -33.15 -23.64
C ASP A 16 -17.30 -34.26 -22.81
N ASP A 17 -15.97 -34.40 -22.86
CA ASP A 17 -15.20 -35.41 -22.13
C ASP A 17 -13.90 -34.89 -21.48
N ALA A 18 -13.76 -33.57 -21.29
CA ALA A 18 -12.70 -33.06 -20.40
C ALA A 18 -13.14 -33.23 -18.93
N PRO A 19 -12.38 -33.95 -18.08
CA PRO A 19 -12.77 -34.11 -16.68
C PRO A 19 -12.77 -32.73 -16.02
N ALA A 20 -13.95 -32.23 -15.65
CA ALA A 20 -14.07 -31.09 -14.76
C ALA A 20 -13.39 -31.49 -13.45
N TYR A 21 -12.18 -30.98 -13.17
CA TYR A 21 -11.39 -31.32 -11.99
C TYR A 21 -12.22 -31.04 -10.71
N PRO A 22 -12.88 -32.04 -10.09
CA PRO A 22 -13.84 -31.83 -9.01
C PRO A 22 -13.15 -31.77 -7.65
N PHE A 23 -11.81 -31.85 -7.67
CA PHE A 23 -10.97 -32.05 -6.51
C PHE A 23 -9.59 -31.44 -6.74
N PHE A 24 -9.11 -30.72 -5.73
CA PHE A 24 -7.76 -30.21 -5.64
C PHE A 24 -7.35 -30.17 -4.17
N THR A 25 -6.13 -30.60 -3.83
CA THR A 25 -5.60 -30.49 -2.46
C THR A 25 -4.24 -29.81 -2.52
N HIS A 26 -4.09 -28.73 -1.75
CA HIS A 26 -2.84 -27.99 -1.65
C HIS A 26 -2.17 -28.25 -0.30
N THR A 27 -1.49 -29.39 -0.17
CA THR A 27 -0.80 -29.79 1.07
C THR A 27 0.37 -28.86 1.43
N ALA A 28 0.89 -28.10 0.45
CA ALA A 28 1.91 -27.07 0.67
C ALA A 28 1.33 -25.71 1.14
N CYS A 29 0.00 -25.59 1.29
CA CYS A 29 -0.61 -24.39 1.84
C CYS A 29 -0.18 -24.22 3.31
N PRO A 30 0.27 -23.02 3.74
CA PRO A 30 0.63 -22.77 5.14
C PRO A 30 -0.55 -22.91 6.11
N TYR A 31 -1.77 -22.96 5.59
CA TYR A 31 -3.00 -23.14 6.36
C TYR A 31 -3.54 -24.58 6.31
N PHE A 32 -2.91 -25.52 5.60
CA PHE A 32 -3.43 -26.89 5.46
C PHE A 32 -3.08 -27.78 6.67
N PRO A 33 -4.05 -28.55 7.22
CA PRO A 33 -5.47 -28.52 6.90
C PRO A 33 -6.15 -27.30 7.53
N CYS A 34 -6.94 -26.56 6.75
CA CYS A 34 -7.60 -25.34 7.25
C CYS A 34 -8.68 -25.64 8.31
N HIS A 35 -9.15 -26.89 8.36
CA HIS A 35 -10.11 -27.41 9.33
C HIS A 35 -9.64 -28.78 9.81
N GLN A 36 -9.80 -29.06 11.10
CA GLN A 36 -9.47 -30.37 11.68
C GLN A 36 -10.62 -31.37 11.43
N GLY A 37 -10.31 -32.68 11.37
CA GLY A 37 -11.33 -33.75 11.29
C GLY A 37 -11.62 -34.32 9.90
N LEU A 38 -10.82 -33.97 8.88
CA LEU A 38 -10.84 -34.62 7.56
C LEU A 38 -9.43 -35.13 7.22
N GLU A 39 -9.34 -36.39 6.77
CA GLU A 39 -8.10 -36.96 6.26
C GLU A 39 -7.60 -36.16 5.03
N PRO A 40 -6.28 -35.93 4.88
CA PRO A 40 -5.70 -35.14 3.79
C PRO A 40 -6.17 -35.58 2.39
N GLU A 41 -6.36 -36.88 2.16
CA GLU A 41 -6.78 -37.48 0.90
C GLU A 41 -8.25 -37.19 0.56
N ARG A 42 -9.02 -36.77 1.57
CA ARG A 42 -10.43 -36.39 1.48
C ARG A 42 -10.64 -34.87 1.57
N PHE A 43 -9.56 -34.09 1.70
CA PHE A 43 -9.61 -32.66 1.91
C PHE A 43 -9.59 -31.89 0.58
N ASN A 44 -10.68 -31.19 0.27
CA ASN A 44 -10.83 -30.42 -0.96
C ASN A 44 -10.55 -28.92 -0.74
N CYS A 45 -9.57 -28.39 -1.45
CA CYS A 45 -9.13 -26.99 -1.45
C CYS A 45 -9.79 -26.14 -2.55
N LEU A 46 -10.72 -26.69 -3.35
CA LEU A 46 -11.37 -25.94 -4.43
C LEU A 46 -12.11 -24.68 -3.95
N PHE A 47 -12.63 -24.69 -2.73
CA PHE A 47 -13.37 -23.57 -2.17
C PHE A 47 -12.71 -23.09 -0.87
N CYS A 48 -12.06 -21.92 -0.90
CA CYS A 48 -11.52 -21.29 0.31
C CYS A 48 -12.62 -20.73 1.23
N PHE A 49 -13.83 -20.53 0.71
CA PHE A 49 -15.05 -20.18 1.45
C PHE A 49 -16.23 -20.98 0.89
N CYS A 50 -17.22 -21.32 1.71
CA CYS A 50 -18.38 -22.09 1.26
C CYS A 50 -19.29 -21.26 0.33
N PRO A 51 -19.47 -21.63 -0.96
CA PRO A 51 -20.38 -20.90 -1.86
C PRO A 51 -21.85 -20.98 -1.41
N LEU A 52 -22.21 -22.04 -0.68
CA LEU A 52 -23.55 -22.26 -0.13
C LEU A 52 -23.88 -21.36 1.07
N TYR A 53 -22.92 -20.55 1.55
CA TYR A 53 -23.14 -19.65 2.69
C TYR A 53 -24.39 -18.77 2.50
N ALA A 54 -24.55 -18.21 1.30
CA ALA A 54 -25.64 -17.31 0.93
C ALA A 54 -27.04 -17.96 0.92
N LEU A 55 -27.12 -19.29 0.95
CA LEU A 55 -28.40 -20.00 1.03
C LEU A 55 -28.97 -20.05 2.46
N GLY A 56 -28.27 -19.45 3.44
CA GLY A 56 -28.75 -19.35 4.82
C GLY A 56 -28.87 -20.71 5.49
N ASP A 57 -29.98 -20.93 6.18
CA ASP A 57 -30.36 -22.20 6.80
C ASP A 57 -30.47 -23.35 5.80
N ARG A 58 -30.86 -23.05 4.57
CA ARG A 58 -31.02 -24.06 3.52
C ARG A 58 -29.70 -24.64 3.03
N CYS A 59 -28.53 -24.17 3.47
CA CYS A 59 -27.22 -24.56 2.89
C CYS A 59 -26.83 -26.04 3.06
N GLY A 60 -27.45 -26.77 4.00
CA GLY A 60 -27.16 -28.19 4.24
C GLY A 60 -25.85 -28.48 4.99
N GLY A 61 -25.11 -27.45 5.42
CA GLY A 61 -23.88 -27.57 6.20
C GLY A 61 -24.11 -27.48 7.71
N ASN A 62 -23.04 -27.76 8.48
CA ASN A 62 -23.04 -27.68 9.94
C ASN A 62 -22.66 -26.27 10.42
N PHE A 63 -23.64 -25.40 10.68
CA PHE A 63 -23.42 -24.00 11.10
C PHE A 63 -24.22 -23.66 12.36
N THR A 64 -23.89 -22.52 12.96
CA THR A 64 -24.68 -21.88 14.03
C THR A 64 -24.93 -20.41 13.67
N TYR A 65 -25.86 -19.74 14.37
CA TYR A 65 -26.04 -18.30 14.26
C TYR A 65 -25.64 -17.63 15.57
N THR A 66 -24.94 -16.50 15.51
CA THR A 66 -24.72 -15.62 16.67
C THR A 66 -26.02 -14.95 17.09
N GLU A 67 -26.06 -14.39 18.30
CA GLU A 67 -27.18 -13.58 18.79
C GLU A 67 -27.49 -12.38 17.86
N SER A 68 -26.48 -11.86 17.16
CA SER A 68 -26.61 -10.81 16.14
C SER A 68 -27.06 -11.28 14.75
N GLY A 69 -27.42 -12.56 14.61
CA GLY A 69 -27.92 -13.14 13.35
C GLY A 69 -26.84 -13.45 12.31
N VAL A 70 -25.56 -13.46 12.69
CA VAL A 70 -24.45 -13.79 11.78
C VAL A 70 -24.24 -15.30 11.77
N LYS A 71 -24.20 -15.89 10.58
CA LYS A 71 -23.97 -17.34 10.41
C LYS A 71 -22.50 -17.68 10.61
N VAL A 72 -22.21 -18.58 11.54
CA VAL A 72 -20.86 -19.05 11.88
C VAL A 72 -20.68 -20.50 11.39
N CYS A 73 -19.75 -20.67 10.46
CA CYS A 73 -19.47 -21.94 9.79
C CYS A 73 -18.13 -22.59 10.20
N THR A 74 -17.48 -22.12 11.26
CA THR A 74 -16.13 -22.57 11.68
C THR A 74 -16.03 -24.08 11.91
N ASN A 75 -17.14 -24.74 12.27
CA ASN A 75 -17.20 -26.20 12.49
C ASN A 75 -17.81 -26.95 11.28
N CYS A 76 -17.95 -26.29 10.13
CA CYS A 76 -18.47 -26.86 8.90
C CYS A 76 -17.34 -27.26 7.97
N VAL A 77 -17.20 -28.55 7.70
CA VAL A 77 -16.22 -29.05 6.73
C VAL A 77 -16.82 -29.34 5.35
N LEU A 78 -18.12 -29.06 5.16
CA LEU A 78 -18.87 -29.41 3.95
C LEU A 78 -18.17 -29.05 2.62
N PRO A 79 -17.70 -27.80 2.40
CA PRO A 79 -17.05 -27.45 1.12
C PRO A 79 -15.69 -28.14 0.92
N HIS A 80 -15.13 -28.73 1.98
CA HIS A 80 -13.84 -29.40 2.00
C HIS A 80 -13.94 -30.92 1.94
N VAL A 81 -15.16 -31.50 1.94
CA VAL A 81 -15.33 -32.94 1.72
C VAL A 81 -15.12 -33.24 0.23
N ARG A 82 -14.12 -34.09 -0.07
CA ARG A 82 -13.87 -34.60 -1.42
C ARG A 82 -15.15 -35.21 -2.00
N ASP A 83 -15.40 -34.90 -3.28
CA ASP A 83 -16.54 -35.30 -4.11
C ASP A 83 -17.91 -34.79 -3.62
N GLU A 84 -18.30 -35.08 -2.37
CA GLU A 84 -19.61 -34.72 -1.81
C GLU A 84 -19.80 -33.20 -1.65
N GLY A 85 -18.79 -32.51 -1.11
CA GLY A 85 -18.84 -31.05 -0.92
C GLY A 85 -18.94 -30.30 -2.24
N THR A 86 -18.12 -30.70 -3.21
CA THR A 86 -18.12 -30.11 -4.55
C THR A 86 -19.40 -30.44 -5.32
N ARG A 87 -19.91 -31.68 -5.21
CA ARG A 87 -21.19 -32.08 -5.81
C ARG A 87 -22.34 -31.24 -5.28
N MET A 88 -22.45 -31.06 -3.96
CA MET A 88 -23.51 -30.22 -3.38
C MET A 88 -23.45 -28.76 -3.86
N VAL A 89 -22.25 -28.21 -4.03
CA VAL A 89 -22.09 -26.86 -4.60
C VAL A 89 -22.62 -26.80 -6.04
N TYR A 90 -22.28 -27.78 -6.87
CA TYR A 90 -22.71 -27.81 -8.26
C TYR A 90 -24.21 -28.07 -8.43
N GLU A 91 -24.78 -29.01 -7.67
CA GLU A 91 -26.23 -29.30 -7.69
C GLU A 91 -27.07 -28.06 -7.34
N ARG A 92 -26.52 -27.19 -6.49
CA ARG A 92 -27.21 -26.00 -5.97
C ARG A 92 -26.76 -24.70 -6.63
N PHE A 93 -25.93 -24.80 -7.66
CA PHE A 93 -25.42 -23.65 -8.40
C PHE A 93 -26.56 -22.84 -9.04
N ALA A 94 -27.65 -23.49 -9.46
CA ALA A 94 -28.83 -22.82 -9.99
C ALA A 94 -29.53 -21.95 -8.93
N GLU A 95 -29.63 -22.42 -7.68
CA GLU A 95 -30.19 -21.63 -6.57
C GLU A 95 -29.30 -20.42 -6.24
N LEU A 96 -27.99 -20.62 -6.21
CA LEU A 96 -27.01 -19.54 -5.99
C LEU A 96 -27.07 -18.49 -7.10
N SER A 97 -27.14 -18.93 -8.35
CA SER A 97 -27.27 -18.06 -9.52
C SER A 97 -28.58 -17.27 -9.48
N ALA A 98 -29.68 -17.91 -9.08
CA ALA A 98 -30.97 -17.25 -8.92
C ALA A 98 -30.99 -16.26 -7.74
N LEU A 99 -30.22 -16.51 -6.67
CA LEU A 99 -30.06 -15.57 -5.55
C LEU A 99 -29.24 -14.35 -5.99
N ALA A 100 -28.13 -14.57 -6.70
CA ALA A 100 -27.29 -13.51 -7.24
C ALA A 100 -28.00 -12.66 -8.31
N ALA A 101 -28.96 -13.25 -9.03
CA ALA A 101 -29.77 -12.57 -10.03
C ALA A 101 -30.94 -11.75 -9.44
N ARG A 102 -31.30 -11.96 -8.16
CA ARG A 102 -32.34 -11.16 -7.49
C ARG A 102 -31.73 -9.84 -7.05
N THR A 103 -32.11 -8.75 -7.71
CA THR A 103 -31.92 -7.40 -7.19
C THR A 103 -32.74 -7.27 -5.89
N PRO A 104 -32.19 -6.79 -4.78
CA PRO A 104 -32.94 -6.66 -3.52
C PRO A 104 -34.11 -5.71 -3.71
N SER A 105 -35.33 -6.23 -3.63
CA SER A 105 -36.55 -5.43 -3.53
C SER A 105 -36.68 -4.92 -2.11
N GLY A 106 -36.44 -3.62 -1.90
CA GLY A 106 -36.95 -2.88 -0.74
C GLY A 106 -36.04 -2.74 0.48
N ALA A 107 -34.89 -2.08 0.32
CA ALA A 107 -34.32 -1.08 1.24
C ALA A 107 -33.07 -0.50 0.55
N GLY A 108 -33.08 0.81 0.28
CA GLY A 108 -32.36 1.44 -0.81
C GLY A 108 -30.82 1.34 -0.81
N ALA A 109 -30.28 0.93 -1.96
CA ALA A 109 -28.93 1.29 -2.42
C ALA A 109 -29.05 1.79 -3.87
N PRO A 110 -28.39 2.91 -4.26
CA PRO A 110 -28.61 3.53 -5.56
C PRO A 110 -27.89 2.77 -6.68
N ALA A 111 -28.59 2.62 -7.79
CA ALA A 111 -28.13 1.93 -8.99
C ALA A 111 -27.08 2.75 -9.77
N THR A 112 -25.98 2.11 -10.15
CA THR A 112 -25.24 2.49 -11.36
C THR A 112 -25.04 1.25 -12.22
N ALA A 113 -25.64 1.30 -13.42
CA ALA A 113 -25.58 0.31 -14.46
C ALA A 113 -24.12 -0.03 -14.85
N ARG A 114 -23.82 -1.34 -14.92
CA ARG A 114 -22.66 -1.82 -15.68
C ARG A 114 -23.08 -1.98 -17.14
N ALA A 115 -22.53 -1.12 -17.99
CA ALA A 115 -22.49 -1.33 -19.42
C ALA A 115 -21.73 -2.63 -19.74
N ALA A 116 -22.24 -3.38 -20.72
CA ALA A 116 -21.64 -4.60 -21.22
C ALA A 116 -20.24 -4.31 -21.79
N VAL A 117 -19.23 -5.06 -21.33
CA VAL A 117 -17.92 -5.15 -21.97
C VAL A 117 -17.90 -6.48 -22.70
N ASP A 118 -17.88 -6.44 -24.03
CA ASP A 118 -17.63 -7.63 -24.84
C ASP A 118 -16.18 -8.13 -24.60
N PRO A 119 -15.96 -9.45 -24.49
CA PRO A 119 -14.62 -9.99 -24.34
C PRO A 119 -13.81 -9.85 -25.64
N PRO A 120 -12.49 -9.60 -25.57
CA PRO A 120 -11.63 -9.57 -26.75
C PRO A 120 -11.61 -10.95 -27.41
N GLY A 121 -11.90 -10.97 -28.71
CA GLY A 121 -11.93 -12.19 -29.52
C GLY A 121 -10.56 -12.83 -29.66
N ASP A 122 -10.54 -14.16 -29.53
CA ASP A 122 -9.40 -15.02 -29.77
C ASP A 122 -8.80 -14.80 -31.17
N ARG A 123 -7.53 -14.39 -31.23
CA ARG A 123 -6.69 -14.65 -32.41
C ARG A 123 -5.82 -15.87 -32.10
N ALA A 124 -6.00 -16.88 -32.94
CA ALA A 124 -5.24 -18.12 -32.95
C ALA A 124 -3.73 -17.82 -33.07
N VAL A 125 -2.95 -18.43 -32.18
CA VAL A 125 -1.50 -18.54 -32.32
C VAL A 125 -1.27 -19.74 -33.21
N ASP A 126 -1.02 -19.49 -34.49
CA ASP A 126 -0.64 -20.54 -35.44
C ASP A 126 0.81 -20.97 -35.19
N GLN A 127 1.03 -22.28 -35.26
CA GLN A 127 2.34 -22.90 -35.18
C GLN A 127 3.14 -22.59 -36.44
N ALA A 128 4.31 -21.96 -36.28
CA ALA A 128 5.37 -22.01 -37.27
C ALA A 128 6.72 -22.11 -36.55
N ALA A 129 7.26 -23.32 -36.55
CA ALA A 129 8.66 -23.58 -36.26
C ALA A 129 9.53 -23.01 -37.39
N GLY A 130 10.54 -22.22 -37.04
CA GLY A 130 11.60 -21.71 -37.91
C GLY A 130 12.82 -21.34 -37.05
N PRO A 131 14.05 -21.49 -37.54
CA PRO A 131 15.21 -21.81 -36.72
C PRO A 131 15.70 -20.60 -35.90
N VAL A 132 16.17 -20.91 -34.70
CA VAL A 132 16.84 -19.98 -33.79
C VAL A 132 18.20 -19.65 -34.40
N ALA A 133 18.39 -18.40 -34.82
CA ALA A 133 19.70 -17.90 -35.21
C ALA A 133 20.51 -17.58 -33.94
N ASP A 134 21.67 -18.21 -33.89
CA ASP A 134 22.79 -18.04 -32.98
C ASP A 134 23.23 -16.56 -32.90
N LEU A 135 23.21 -16.01 -31.69
CA LEU A 135 24.00 -14.83 -31.32
C LEU A 135 24.64 -15.10 -29.95
N SER A 136 25.52 -16.10 -29.94
CA SER A 136 26.66 -16.13 -29.04
C SER A 136 27.66 -15.03 -29.43
N ALA A 137 27.99 -14.17 -28.46
CA ALA A 137 29.28 -13.46 -28.28
C ALA A 137 29.06 -12.06 -27.68
N GLY A 138 29.34 -11.94 -26.39
CA GLY A 138 29.32 -10.67 -25.67
C GLY A 138 29.42 -10.83 -24.15
N GLN A 139 30.10 -11.87 -23.66
CA GLN A 139 30.53 -11.94 -22.27
C GLN A 139 31.72 -10.99 -22.08
N ALA A 140 31.64 -10.11 -21.09
CA ALA A 140 32.59 -10.05 -19.98
C ALA A 140 32.41 -8.75 -19.20
N ALA A 141 31.96 -8.87 -17.95
CA ALA A 141 32.63 -8.35 -16.76
C ALA A 141 31.60 -8.13 -15.63
N GLN A 142 31.35 -9.18 -14.87
CA GLN A 142 30.90 -9.11 -13.47
C GLN A 142 31.15 -10.50 -12.86
N SER A 143 32.38 -10.72 -12.40
CA SER A 143 32.73 -11.87 -11.58
C SER A 143 33.03 -11.41 -10.16
N ALA A 144 32.61 -12.27 -9.23
CA ALA A 144 33.09 -12.43 -7.87
C ALA A 144 32.53 -11.49 -6.78
N VAL A 145 31.40 -11.93 -6.21
CA VAL A 145 31.35 -12.26 -4.77
C VAL A 145 30.60 -13.59 -4.63
N GLU A 146 31.32 -14.70 -4.74
CA GLU A 146 30.81 -16.03 -4.40
C GLU A 146 31.06 -16.32 -2.92
N GLY A 147 29.99 -16.26 -2.14
CA GLY A 147 29.88 -16.89 -0.83
C GLY A 147 28.47 -17.47 -0.70
N PRO A 148 28.26 -18.58 0.03
CA PRO A 148 26.92 -19.13 0.23
C PRO A 148 26.04 -18.09 0.95
N LEU A 149 25.01 -17.64 0.23
CA LEU A 149 24.08 -16.58 0.65
C LEU A 149 23.28 -17.01 1.90
N PRO A 150 23.03 -16.10 2.86
CA PRO A 150 22.29 -16.42 4.07
C PRO A 150 20.85 -16.89 3.74
N PRO A 151 20.35 -17.98 4.38
CA PRO A 151 19.09 -18.65 4.02
C PRO A 151 17.79 -17.91 4.40
N HIS A 152 17.82 -16.63 4.79
CA HIS A 152 16.74 -15.98 5.56
C HIS A 152 16.16 -14.68 4.96
N ALA A 153 16.49 -14.31 3.71
CA ALA A 153 15.80 -13.23 2.99
C ALA A 153 14.66 -13.80 2.14
N ALA A 154 13.41 -13.58 2.56
CA ALA A 154 12.25 -13.83 1.71
C ALA A 154 12.39 -12.98 0.43
N TYR A 155 12.09 -13.54 -0.74
CA TYR A 155 12.07 -12.78 -1.98
C TYR A 155 10.64 -12.34 -2.31
N VAL A 156 10.51 -11.19 -2.97
CA VAL A 156 9.26 -10.75 -3.59
C VAL A 156 9.47 -10.50 -5.08
N MET A 157 8.42 -10.76 -5.86
CA MET A 157 8.43 -10.45 -7.29
C MET A 157 7.93 -9.03 -7.49
N VAL A 158 8.78 -8.14 -7.99
CA VAL A 158 8.42 -6.77 -8.37
C VAL A 158 8.64 -6.62 -9.87
N GLY A 159 7.54 -6.59 -10.62
CA GLY A 159 7.59 -6.66 -12.08
C GLY A 159 8.23 -7.97 -12.55
N LYS A 160 9.28 -7.87 -13.37
CA LYS A 160 10.04 -9.02 -13.89
C LYS A 160 11.27 -9.39 -13.06
N LYS A 161 11.48 -8.76 -11.89
CA LYS A 161 12.65 -8.97 -11.04
C LYS A 161 12.26 -9.65 -9.74
N ARG A 162 13.13 -10.55 -9.28
CA ARG A 162 13.05 -11.17 -7.96
C ARG A 162 13.93 -10.34 -7.01
N LEU A 163 13.31 -9.64 -6.06
CA LEU A 163 13.99 -8.73 -5.14
C LEU A 163 14.03 -9.32 -3.72
N ARG A 164 15.15 -9.14 -3.04
CA ARG A 164 15.37 -9.57 -1.65
C ARG A 164 14.67 -8.64 -0.69
N CYS A 165 13.92 -9.21 0.26
CA CYS A 165 13.46 -8.46 1.42
C CYS A 165 14.60 -8.23 2.40
N GLY A 166 14.46 -7.18 3.21
CA GLY A 166 15.34 -6.89 4.34
C GLY A 166 14.60 -6.85 5.67
N TYR A 167 15.26 -6.26 6.66
CA TYR A 167 14.78 -6.13 8.03
C TYR A 167 14.61 -4.66 8.39
N THR A 168 13.54 -4.34 9.11
CA THR A 168 13.29 -2.97 9.52
C THR A 168 14.25 -2.54 10.62
N THR A 169 14.41 -1.24 10.83
CA THR A 169 15.21 -0.72 11.96
C THR A 169 14.71 -1.26 13.31
N GLY A 170 13.40 -1.47 13.46
CA GLY A 170 12.81 -2.12 14.63
C GLY A 170 13.26 -3.57 14.85
N THR A 171 13.35 -4.38 13.80
CA THR A 171 13.86 -5.77 13.89
C THR A 171 15.33 -5.78 14.26
N CYS A 172 16.13 -4.90 13.65
CA CYS A 172 17.54 -4.73 14.01
C CYS A 172 17.71 -4.32 15.48
N ALA A 173 16.94 -3.35 15.97
CA ALA A 173 16.98 -2.93 17.37
C ALA A 173 16.58 -4.04 18.35
N ALA A 174 15.53 -4.82 18.03
CA ALA A 174 15.13 -5.96 18.84
C ALA A 174 16.18 -7.08 18.85
N ALA A 175 16.85 -7.33 17.70
CA ALA A 175 17.94 -8.30 17.61
C ALA A 175 19.16 -7.88 18.42
N ALA A 176 19.59 -6.62 18.30
CA ALA A 176 20.68 -6.08 19.12
C ALA A 176 20.33 -6.16 20.61
N ALA A 177 19.10 -5.80 20.99
CA ALA A 177 18.65 -5.86 22.38
C ALA A 177 18.60 -7.30 22.92
N LEU A 178 18.20 -8.29 22.11
CA LEU A 178 18.24 -9.71 22.48
C LEU A 178 19.66 -10.18 22.77
N ALA A 179 20.59 -9.88 21.85
CA ALA A 179 21.99 -10.28 21.97
C ALA A 179 22.63 -9.66 23.22
N ALA A 180 22.40 -8.36 23.43
CA ALA A 180 22.86 -7.64 24.62
C ALA A 180 22.23 -8.20 25.91
N ALA A 181 20.92 -8.43 25.95
CA ALA A 181 20.26 -8.96 27.15
C ALA A 181 20.79 -10.34 27.55
N ARG A 182 20.99 -11.25 26.57
CA ARG A 182 21.60 -12.57 26.82
C ARG A 182 23.02 -12.45 27.38
N LEU A 183 23.83 -11.56 26.83
CA LEU A 183 25.19 -11.29 27.32
C LEU A 183 25.20 -10.70 28.73
N ALA A 184 24.28 -9.78 29.03
CA ALA A 184 24.18 -9.11 30.32
C ALA A 184 23.83 -10.09 31.45
N VAL A 185 23.00 -11.10 31.17
CA VAL A 185 22.66 -12.18 32.12
C VAL A 185 23.68 -13.33 32.15
N GLY A 186 24.83 -13.16 31.48
CA GLY A 186 25.97 -14.07 31.59
C GLY A 186 26.04 -15.17 30.54
N ALA A 187 25.21 -15.14 29.48
CA ALA A 187 25.38 -16.07 28.36
C ALA A 187 26.66 -15.77 27.57
N ASP A 188 27.12 -16.76 26.81
CA ASP A 188 28.24 -16.60 25.90
C ASP A 188 27.86 -15.74 24.67
N PRO A 189 28.83 -15.01 24.08
CA PRO A 189 28.61 -14.30 22.83
C PRO A 189 28.12 -15.24 21.72
N THR A 190 27.11 -14.79 20.97
CA THR A 190 26.56 -15.54 19.84
C THR A 190 26.76 -14.76 18.54
N PRO A 191 27.15 -15.42 17.44
CA PRO A 191 27.37 -14.74 16.16
C PRO A 191 26.05 -14.31 15.49
N ALA A 192 24.91 -14.81 15.95
CA ALA A 192 23.59 -14.48 15.43
C ALA A 192 22.50 -14.75 16.46
N VAL A 193 21.41 -13.98 16.38
CA VAL A 193 20.19 -14.18 17.16
C VAL A 193 18.99 -14.45 16.27
N ARG A 194 17.93 -15.03 16.83
CA ARG A 194 16.63 -15.21 16.17
C ARG A 194 15.58 -14.37 16.88
N VAL A 195 14.86 -13.54 16.12
CA VAL A 195 13.81 -12.66 16.62
C VAL A 195 12.51 -12.95 15.89
N ARG A 196 11.44 -13.17 16.66
CA ARG A 196 10.08 -13.30 16.14
C ARG A 196 9.56 -11.92 15.73
N VAL A 197 9.23 -11.73 14.46
CA VAL A 197 8.70 -10.45 13.97
C VAL A 197 7.17 -10.46 13.84
N PRO A 198 6.50 -9.28 13.82
CA PRO A 198 5.03 -9.21 13.71
C PRO A 198 4.44 -9.87 12.47
N ALA A 199 5.22 -10.08 11.40
CA ALA A 199 4.83 -10.88 10.24
C ALA A 199 4.63 -12.39 10.56
N GLY A 200 4.86 -12.83 11.80
CA GLY A 200 4.65 -14.21 12.24
C GLY A 200 5.79 -15.17 11.90
N VAL A 201 6.95 -14.63 11.51
CA VAL A 201 8.15 -15.41 11.13
C VAL A 201 9.31 -15.12 12.06
N ASP A 202 10.24 -16.07 12.18
CA ASP A 202 11.51 -15.87 12.89
C ASP A 202 12.58 -15.40 11.92
N VAL A 203 13.23 -14.30 12.27
CA VAL A 203 14.31 -13.71 11.50
C VAL A 203 15.62 -13.99 12.22
N ARG A 204 16.58 -14.58 11.50
CA ARG A 204 17.96 -14.66 11.95
C ARG A 204 18.68 -13.36 11.61
N VAL A 205 19.36 -12.75 12.57
CA VAL A 205 20.15 -11.54 12.38
C VAL A 205 21.54 -11.79 12.95
N ASP A 206 22.56 -11.54 12.15
CA ASP A 206 23.95 -11.68 12.58
C ASP A 206 24.33 -10.51 13.51
N VAL A 207 25.06 -10.86 14.58
CA VAL A 207 25.56 -9.91 15.57
C VAL A 207 26.98 -9.54 15.16
N GLU A 208 27.20 -8.25 14.91
CA GLU A 208 28.49 -7.77 14.38
C GLU A 208 29.45 -7.37 15.51
N GLU A 209 28.93 -6.70 16.54
CA GLU A 209 29.71 -6.28 17.69
C GLU A 209 28.99 -6.69 18.98
N ALA A 210 29.77 -7.06 19.99
CA ALA A 210 29.28 -7.43 21.30
C ALA A 210 30.32 -7.09 22.35
N ASP A 211 29.88 -6.46 23.43
CA ASP A 211 30.70 -6.13 24.59
C ASP A 211 29.90 -6.30 25.88
N ARG A 212 30.57 -6.57 27.00
CA ARG A 212 29.89 -6.76 28.29
C ARG A 212 30.73 -6.27 29.46
N GLY A 213 30.04 -5.87 30.52
CA GLY A 213 30.63 -5.57 31.81
C GLY A 213 29.76 -6.08 32.96
N ALA A 214 30.04 -5.60 34.17
CA ALA A 214 29.26 -5.97 35.35
C ALA A 214 27.84 -5.36 35.27
N GLY A 215 26.83 -6.22 35.09
CA GLY A 215 25.42 -5.81 35.06
C GLY A 215 24.98 -5.09 33.78
N TRP A 216 25.80 -5.06 32.73
CA TRP A 216 25.44 -4.47 31.45
C TRP A 216 26.08 -5.21 30.28
N ALA A 217 25.46 -5.13 29.11
CA ALA A 217 26.08 -5.52 27.86
C ALA A 217 25.57 -4.68 26.70
N ARG A 218 26.38 -4.61 25.64
CA ARG A 218 26.05 -3.95 24.38
C ARG A 218 26.19 -4.95 23.25
N ALA A 219 25.28 -4.88 22.29
CA ALA A 219 25.44 -5.57 21.02
C ALA A 219 25.04 -4.66 19.87
N ALA A 220 25.58 -4.92 18.69
CA ALA A 220 25.25 -4.19 17.48
C ALA A 220 24.99 -5.13 16.31
N VAL A 221 24.02 -4.76 15.48
CA VAL A 221 23.67 -5.46 14.25
C VAL A 221 23.66 -4.49 13.09
N ARG A 222 24.12 -4.93 11.93
CA ARG A 222 24.09 -4.12 10.72
C ARG A 222 22.77 -4.33 10.00
N LYS A 223 22.10 -3.21 9.69
CA LYS A 223 20.83 -3.25 8.97
C LYS A 223 21.06 -3.70 7.53
N PHE A 224 20.20 -4.61 7.08
CA PHE A 224 20.09 -5.06 5.70
C PHE A 224 18.67 -4.78 5.19
N ALA A 225 18.52 -3.90 4.21
CA ALA A 225 17.24 -3.50 3.61
C ALA A 225 16.82 -4.38 2.42
N GLY A 226 17.62 -5.38 2.05
CA GLY A 226 17.39 -6.15 0.84
C GLY A 226 17.73 -5.33 -0.40
N ASP A 227 16.89 -5.43 -1.43
CA ASP A 227 17.04 -4.61 -2.65
C ASP A 227 16.15 -3.35 -2.63
N ASP A 228 15.63 -2.96 -1.46
CA ASP A 228 14.92 -1.68 -1.29
C ASP A 228 15.94 -0.52 -1.24
N PRO A 229 15.74 0.59 -1.96
CA PRO A 229 16.61 1.77 -1.91
C PRO A 229 16.37 2.56 -0.60
N ASP A 230 16.67 1.95 0.53
CA ASP A 230 16.49 2.49 1.88
C ASP A 230 17.77 3.20 2.35
N VAL A 231 17.65 4.48 2.69
CA VAL A 231 18.79 5.29 3.15
C VAL A 231 19.42 4.81 4.45
N THR A 232 18.71 3.98 5.22
CA THR A 232 19.20 3.38 6.47
C THR A 232 19.80 1.99 6.28
N ASP A 233 19.90 1.51 5.04
CA ASP A 233 20.64 0.28 4.73
C ASP A 233 22.12 0.40 5.13
N GLY A 234 22.68 -0.69 5.65
CA GLY A 234 24.06 -0.74 6.13
C GLY A 234 24.32 -0.02 7.46
N ALA A 235 23.33 0.68 8.03
CA ALA A 235 23.49 1.37 9.31
C ALA A 235 23.70 0.37 10.47
N LEU A 236 24.63 0.70 11.37
CA LEU A 236 24.87 -0.08 12.58
C LEU A 236 23.84 0.31 13.65
N VAL A 237 23.02 -0.65 14.08
CA VAL A 237 22.01 -0.47 15.13
C VAL A 237 22.48 -1.20 16.37
N SER A 238 22.74 -0.46 17.44
CA SER A 238 23.22 -0.98 18.71
C SER A 238 22.16 -0.88 19.80
N ALA A 239 22.22 -1.79 20.77
CA ALA A 239 21.44 -1.74 22.00
C ALA A 239 22.38 -1.91 23.19
N LEU A 240 22.32 -0.98 24.14
CA LEU A 240 22.89 -1.12 25.48
C LEU A 240 21.79 -1.62 26.42
N VAL A 241 22.04 -2.73 27.09
CA VAL A 241 21.13 -3.31 28.09
C VAL A 241 21.83 -3.27 29.45
N GLU A 242 21.19 -2.61 30.41
CA GLU A 242 21.62 -2.51 31.81
C GLU A 242 20.61 -3.23 32.69
N LEU A 243 21.06 -4.19 33.50
CA LEU A 243 20.22 -4.91 34.46
C LEU A 243 19.87 -3.98 35.64
N VAL A 244 18.63 -4.05 36.09
CA VAL A 244 18.13 -3.27 37.23
C VAL A 244 17.34 -4.15 38.18
N ASP A 245 17.26 -3.78 39.44
CA ASP A 245 16.53 -4.56 40.45
C ASP A 245 15.00 -4.47 40.26
N ASP A 246 14.50 -3.34 39.75
CA ASP A 246 13.07 -3.14 39.52
C ASP A 246 12.58 -3.97 38.32
N PRO A 247 11.43 -4.68 38.45
CA PRO A 247 10.90 -5.49 37.36
C PRO A 247 10.41 -4.64 36.18
N GLY A 248 10.54 -5.18 34.97
CA GLY A 248 10.07 -4.59 33.73
C GLY A 248 11.18 -4.15 32.80
N VAL A 249 10.82 -3.82 31.55
CA VAL A 249 11.77 -3.37 30.52
C VAL A 249 11.47 -1.94 30.11
N GLN A 250 12.43 -1.05 30.35
CA GLN A 250 12.37 0.35 29.95
C GLN A 250 13.13 0.52 28.64
N VAL A 251 12.51 1.11 27.62
CA VAL A 251 13.12 1.32 26.31
C VAL A 251 13.24 2.80 26.01
N ASP A 252 14.45 3.26 25.70
CA ASP A 252 14.73 4.62 25.22
C ASP A 252 15.76 4.61 24.07
N GLY A 253 16.01 5.78 23.48
CA GLY A 253 16.99 5.96 22.42
C GLY A 253 18.18 6.83 22.85
N GLY A 254 19.39 6.41 22.54
CA GLY A 254 20.61 7.20 22.73
C GLY A 254 21.05 7.88 21.43
N THR A 255 22.35 7.80 21.16
CA THR A 255 23.00 8.49 20.02
C THR A 255 22.35 8.12 18.69
N GLY A 256 22.02 9.14 17.89
CA GLY A 256 21.48 9.00 16.53
C GLY A 256 20.08 8.37 16.41
N VAL A 257 19.38 8.14 17.52
CA VAL A 257 17.93 7.92 17.55
C VAL A 257 17.23 9.25 17.79
N GLY A 258 16.34 9.62 16.87
CA GLY A 258 15.71 10.93 16.90
C GLY A 258 14.78 11.16 18.10
N ARG A 259 14.53 12.41 18.45
CA ARG A 259 13.52 12.83 19.42
C ARG A 259 12.31 13.43 18.72
N VAL A 260 11.12 13.04 19.15
CA VAL A 260 9.87 13.60 18.64
C VAL A 260 9.68 15.01 19.21
N THR A 261 9.48 15.99 18.35
CA THR A 261 9.27 17.40 18.73
C THR A 261 7.87 17.91 18.39
N ARG A 262 7.08 17.11 17.67
CA ARG A 262 5.75 17.50 17.17
C ARG A 262 4.72 16.41 17.44
N ALA A 263 3.48 16.82 17.72
CA ALA A 263 2.36 15.91 17.87
C ALA A 263 1.93 15.25 16.54
N GLY A 264 1.22 14.13 16.63
CA GLY A 264 0.68 13.38 15.48
C GLY A 264 1.56 12.24 14.97
N LEU A 265 2.73 12.05 15.57
CA LEU A 265 3.56 10.86 15.41
C LEU A 265 3.14 9.77 16.38
N ASP A 266 3.66 8.56 16.18
CA ASP A 266 3.35 7.39 17.01
C ASP A 266 3.78 7.58 18.48
N GLN A 267 4.86 8.32 18.71
CA GLN A 267 5.36 8.66 20.05
C GLN A 267 5.09 10.13 20.39
N PRO A 268 4.86 10.47 21.68
CA PRO A 268 4.59 11.84 22.09
C PRO A 268 5.84 12.74 22.00
N PRO A 269 5.67 14.08 21.93
CA PRO A 269 6.78 15.03 22.02
C PRO A 269 7.66 14.77 23.25
N GLY A 270 8.98 14.87 23.07
CA GLY A 270 10.01 14.56 24.06
C GLY A 270 10.52 13.11 24.02
N ALA A 271 9.71 12.15 23.55
CA ALA A 271 10.10 10.74 23.51
C ALA A 271 11.08 10.42 22.37
N ALA A 272 11.89 9.38 22.55
CA ALA A 272 12.66 8.78 21.46
C ALA A 272 11.73 8.26 20.34
N ALA A 273 12.14 8.49 19.09
CA ALA A 273 11.45 8.12 17.86
C ALA A 273 11.54 6.60 17.59
N ILE A 274 11.12 5.81 18.58
CA ILE A 274 10.99 4.35 18.52
C ILE A 274 9.49 4.07 18.55
N ASN A 275 8.93 3.55 17.45
CA ASN A 275 7.49 3.33 17.37
C ASN A 275 7.02 2.22 18.32
N SER A 276 5.72 2.21 18.61
CA SER A 276 5.00 1.28 19.49
C SER A 276 5.30 -0.18 19.20
N VAL A 277 5.29 -0.60 17.92
CA VAL A 277 5.61 -1.98 17.53
C VAL A 277 7.07 -2.34 17.84
N PRO A 278 8.10 -1.60 17.38
CA PRO A 278 9.48 -1.83 17.80
C PRO A 278 9.70 -1.78 19.31
N ARG A 279 9.09 -0.84 20.05
CA ARG A 279 9.20 -0.77 21.52
C ARG A 279 8.73 -2.07 22.17
N ARG A 280 7.57 -2.57 21.74
CA ARG A 280 7.02 -3.84 22.20
C ARG A 280 7.95 -5.00 21.86
N MET A 281 8.43 -5.08 20.61
CA MET A 281 9.36 -6.15 20.19
C MET A 281 10.63 -6.17 21.05
N ILE A 282 11.24 -5.01 21.29
CA ILE A 282 12.43 -4.87 22.15
C ILE A 282 12.10 -5.35 23.57
N ALA A 283 11.01 -4.85 24.15
CA ALA A 283 10.61 -5.20 25.51
C ALA A 283 10.32 -6.70 25.69
N GLU A 284 9.54 -7.29 24.78
CA GLU A 284 9.19 -8.73 24.80
C GLU A 284 10.44 -9.59 24.66
N THR A 285 11.34 -9.24 23.74
CA THR A 285 12.53 -10.02 23.45
C THR A 285 13.54 -9.97 24.60
N VAL A 286 13.72 -8.81 25.22
CA VAL A 286 14.57 -8.65 26.42
C VAL A 286 13.94 -9.36 27.61
N ALA A 287 12.64 -9.19 27.86
CA ALA A 287 11.94 -9.87 28.95
C ALA A 287 12.04 -11.40 28.83
N SER A 288 11.91 -11.95 27.61
CA SER A 288 12.12 -13.38 27.35
C SER A 288 13.54 -13.80 27.73
N ALA A 289 14.57 -13.03 27.36
CA ALA A 289 15.95 -13.36 27.70
C ALA A 289 16.23 -13.33 29.20
N LEU A 290 15.65 -12.37 29.93
CA LEU A 290 15.74 -12.30 31.39
C LEU A 290 15.04 -13.50 32.05
N ALA A 291 13.85 -13.86 31.56
CA ALA A 291 13.08 -14.99 32.06
C ALA A 291 13.78 -16.34 31.82
N ASP A 292 14.36 -16.54 30.63
CA ASP A 292 15.15 -17.73 30.28
C ASP A 292 16.35 -17.91 31.23
N ALA A 293 16.95 -16.80 31.69
CA ALA A 293 18.04 -16.79 32.66
C ALA A 293 17.58 -16.75 34.13
N GLN A 294 16.28 -16.84 34.39
CA GLN A 294 15.67 -16.76 35.72
C GLN A 294 16.08 -15.50 36.50
N HIS A 295 16.33 -14.38 35.81
CA HIS A 295 16.66 -13.11 36.43
C HIS A 295 15.39 -12.44 36.97
N ALA A 296 15.39 -12.12 38.27
CA ALA A 296 14.21 -11.57 38.96
C ALA A 296 14.02 -10.05 38.76
N GLY A 297 15.08 -9.35 38.36
CA GLY A 297 15.06 -7.92 38.07
C GLY A 297 14.56 -7.59 36.66
N GLY A 298 14.71 -6.32 36.27
CA GLY A 298 14.35 -5.80 34.96
C GLY A 298 15.56 -5.36 34.13
N ALA A 299 15.28 -4.58 33.09
CA ALA A 299 16.33 -4.01 32.25
C ALA A 299 15.99 -2.61 31.74
N ARG A 300 17.02 -1.76 31.64
CA ARG A 300 16.99 -0.53 30.85
C ARG A 300 17.67 -0.77 29.52
N VAL A 301 17.00 -0.41 28.43
CA VAL A 301 17.46 -0.63 27.06
C VAL A 301 17.60 0.72 26.37
N THR A 302 18.80 1.04 25.92
CA THR A 302 19.10 2.25 25.14
C THR A 302 19.50 1.85 23.73
N ILE A 303 18.69 2.22 22.73
CA ILE A 303 18.97 1.96 21.31
C ILE A 303 19.79 3.10 20.71
N GLU A 304 20.87 2.78 20.01
CA GLU A 304 21.78 3.74 19.40
C GLU A 304 22.04 3.41 17.93
N VAL A 305 22.20 4.45 17.12
CA VAL A 305 22.57 4.34 15.71
C VAL A 305 23.63 5.41 15.47
N PRO A 306 24.94 5.11 15.53
CA PRO A 306 25.99 6.13 15.51
C PRO A 306 25.88 7.14 14.36
N ASP A 307 25.63 6.65 13.14
CA ASP A 307 25.45 7.50 11.95
C ASP A 307 24.04 8.08 11.79
N GLY A 308 23.15 7.80 12.75
CA GLY A 308 21.72 8.09 12.65
C GLY A 308 21.40 9.57 12.48
N ALA A 309 22.17 10.47 13.10
CA ALA A 309 21.99 11.91 12.91
C ALA A 309 22.25 12.35 11.45
N ALA A 310 23.33 11.86 10.86
CA ALA A 310 23.69 12.16 9.47
C ALA A 310 22.69 11.53 8.48
N LEU A 311 22.30 10.27 8.73
CA LEU A 311 21.30 9.56 7.93
C LEU A 311 19.94 10.27 7.97
N ALA A 312 19.53 10.78 9.14
CA ALA A 312 18.24 11.45 9.30
C ALA A 312 18.05 12.66 8.40
N MET A 313 19.13 13.39 8.08
CA MET A 313 19.10 14.54 7.16
C MET A 313 18.65 14.16 5.74
N ARG A 314 18.81 12.89 5.38
CA ARG A 314 18.39 12.33 4.08
C ARG A 314 17.04 11.60 4.16
N THR A 315 16.35 11.68 5.30
CA THR A 315 15.01 11.10 5.51
C THR A 315 13.94 12.19 5.61
N PHE A 316 12.68 11.79 5.76
CA PHE A 316 11.59 12.73 6.06
C PHE A 316 11.60 13.23 7.51
N ASN A 317 12.41 12.67 8.41
CA ASN A 317 12.41 12.97 9.85
C ASN A 317 12.46 14.48 10.18
N PRO A 318 13.33 15.31 9.58
CA PRO A 318 13.36 16.74 9.88
C PRO A 318 12.02 17.44 9.59
N ARG A 319 11.34 17.04 8.50
CA ARG A 319 10.01 17.55 8.14
C ARG A 319 8.93 17.04 9.08
N LEU A 320 9.06 15.79 9.52
CA LEU A 320 8.14 15.15 10.45
C LEU A 320 8.28 15.66 11.90
N GLY A 321 9.27 16.52 12.18
CA GLY A 321 9.53 17.00 13.55
C GLY A 321 10.24 15.95 14.41
N ILE A 322 11.12 15.18 13.80
CA ILE A 322 12.03 14.27 14.48
C ILE A 322 13.44 14.84 14.32
N GLN A 323 14.13 15.10 15.44
CA GLN A 323 15.43 15.78 15.44
C GLN A 323 16.51 14.91 16.09
N GLY A 324 17.75 15.09 15.64
CA GLY A 324 18.93 14.43 16.23
C GLY A 324 19.16 12.98 15.82
N GLY A 325 18.31 12.37 14.98
CA GLY A 325 18.48 10.97 14.60
C GLY A 325 17.37 10.37 13.73
N ILE A 326 17.58 9.11 13.34
CA ILE A 326 16.59 8.33 12.58
C ILE A 326 15.49 7.79 13.49
N SER A 327 14.42 7.30 12.87
CA SER A 327 13.33 6.62 13.58
C SER A 327 13.56 5.11 13.59
N ILE A 328 13.32 4.47 14.73
CA ILE A 328 13.27 3.02 14.86
C ILE A 328 11.82 2.59 14.62
N LEU A 329 11.55 2.03 13.44
CA LEU A 329 10.21 1.76 12.94
C LEU A 329 10.13 0.41 12.23
N GLY A 330 8.89 0.00 11.93
CA GLY A 330 8.58 -1.25 11.25
C GLY A 330 7.34 -1.90 11.86
N THR A 331 6.30 -2.08 11.06
CA THR A 331 5.03 -2.68 11.52
C THR A 331 5.02 -4.19 11.39
N THR A 332 5.67 -4.73 10.36
CA THR A 332 5.77 -6.17 10.06
C THR A 332 7.10 -6.77 10.51
N GLY A 333 8.11 -5.93 10.73
CA GLY A 333 9.51 -6.32 10.94
C GLY A 333 10.29 -6.66 9.66
N ILE A 334 9.64 -6.63 8.49
CA ILE A 334 10.25 -6.96 7.19
C ILE A 334 10.19 -5.74 6.25
N VAL A 335 11.31 -5.41 5.62
CA VAL A 335 11.38 -4.42 4.54
C VAL A 335 11.07 -5.13 3.23
N ARG A 336 10.01 -4.69 2.54
CA ARG A 336 9.62 -5.19 1.22
C ARG A 336 10.00 -4.14 0.16
N PRO A 337 10.88 -4.48 -0.79
CA PRO A 337 11.32 -3.54 -1.82
C PRO A 337 10.16 -2.92 -2.61
N MET A 338 10.20 -1.59 -2.79
CA MET A 338 9.26 -0.83 -3.64
C MET A 338 7.78 -1.08 -3.29
N SER A 339 7.46 -1.20 -2.00
CA SER A 339 6.09 -1.45 -1.55
C SER A 339 5.17 -0.23 -1.76
N GLU A 340 4.07 -0.41 -2.48
CA GLU A 340 3.03 0.61 -2.64
C GLU A 340 2.41 1.00 -1.28
N ASP A 341 2.22 0.01 -0.39
CA ASP A 341 1.69 0.23 0.95
C ASP A 341 2.59 1.14 1.79
N ALA A 342 3.92 1.01 1.64
CA ALA A 342 4.87 1.86 2.34
C ALA A 342 4.78 3.33 1.88
N LEU A 343 4.59 3.55 0.58
CA LEU A 343 4.38 4.88 0.02
C LEU A 343 3.06 5.50 0.52
N ILE A 344 1.97 4.73 0.52
CA ILE A 344 0.67 5.19 1.05
C ILE A 344 0.77 5.50 2.55
N ALA A 345 1.45 4.65 3.33
CA ALA A 345 1.65 4.88 4.76
C ALA A 345 2.43 6.18 5.04
N SER A 346 3.40 6.53 4.18
CA SER A 346 4.15 7.79 4.29
C SER A 346 3.26 9.02 4.06
N ILE A 347 2.36 8.95 3.08
CA ILE A 347 1.38 10.00 2.78
C ILE A 347 0.44 10.16 3.98
N GLN A 348 -0.07 9.05 4.52
CA GLN A 348 -0.97 9.06 5.68
C GLN A 348 -0.30 9.61 6.95
N LEU A 349 1.01 9.39 7.13
CA LEU A 349 1.76 9.94 8.26
C LEU A 349 1.82 11.48 8.18
N GLU A 350 2.15 12.02 7.01
CA GLU A 350 2.19 13.47 6.80
C GLU A 350 0.81 14.10 7.04
N MET A 351 -0.25 13.46 6.55
CA MET A 351 -1.63 13.89 6.77
C MET A 351 -2.04 13.86 8.25
N ARG A 352 -1.67 12.81 9.00
CA ARG A 352 -1.92 12.72 10.45
C ARG A 352 -1.27 13.87 11.21
N MET A 353 -0.05 14.23 10.83
CA MET A 353 0.63 15.35 11.45
C MET A 353 -0.08 16.69 11.19
N LEU A 354 -0.59 16.91 9.98
CA LEU A 354 -1.38 18.11 9.69
C LEU A 354 -2.67 18.15 10.53
N ARG A 355 -3.36 17.01 10.69
CA ARG A 355 -4.53 16.92 11.57
C ARG A 355 -4.21 17.18 13.04
N ALA A 356 -3.10 16.65 13.54
CA ALA A 356 -2.65 16.88 14.91
C ALA A 356 -2.33 18.36 15.19
N ARG A 357 -2.00 19.15 14.15
CA ARG A 357 -1.86 20.60 14.21
C ARG A 357 -3.19 21.36 14.06
N GLY A 358 -4.33 20.66 14.09
CA GLY A 358 -5.67 21.24 13.98
C GLY A 358 -6.12 21.59 12.55
N ARG A 359 -5.33 21.27 11.52
CA ARG A 359 -5.67 21.62 10.12
C ARG A 359 -6.87 20.81 9.65
N LYS A 360 -7.92 21.48 9.19
CA LYS A 360 -9.15 20.83 8.69
C LYS A 360 -9.17 20.73 7.18
N THR A 361 -8.37 21.55 6.50
CA THR A 361 -8.24 21.58 5.06
C THR A 361 -6.89 21.01 4.63
N LEU A 362 -6.92 20.14 3.61
CA LEU A 362 -5.74 19.51 3.02
C LEU A 362 -5.44 20.10 1.64
N LEU A 363 -4.19 20.51 1.40
CA LEU A 363 -3.68 20.77 0.06
C LEU A 363 -2.94 19.51 -0.42
N LEU A 364 -3.34 18.99 -1.57
CA LEU A 364 -2.85 17.73 -2.11
C LEU A 364 -2.30 17.92 -3.51
N SER A 365 -1.12 17.37 -3.80
CA SER A 365 -0.55 17.39 -5.14
C SER A 365 -0.01 16.02 -5.59
N PRO A 366 -0.28 15.57 -6.83
CA PRO A 366 0.31 14.36 -7.39
C PRO A 366 1.82 14.42 -7.67
N GLY A 367 2.50 15.56 -7.54
CA GLY A 367 3.94 15.64 -7.81
C GLY A 367 4.52 17.03 -7.61
N ASN A 368 5.85 17.14 -7.77
CA ASN A 368 6.59 18.37 -7.51
C ASN A 368 6.04 19.55 -8.32
N TYR A 369 5.73 19.38 -9.61
CA TYR A 369 5.16 20.45 -10.43
C TYR A 369 3.91 21.09 -9.83
N GLY A 370 2.98 20.29 -9.29
CA GLY A 370 1.74 20.84 -8.72
C GLY A 370 1.97 21.51 -7.37
N ARG A 371 2.95 21.04 -6.59
CA ARG A 371 3.41 21.73 -5.39
C ARG A 371 4.06 23.06 -5.73
N ASP A 372 4.96 23.08 -6.71
CA ASP A 372 5.72 24.27 -7.09
C ASP A 372 4.77 25.32 -7.68
N PHE A 373 3.81 24.89 -8.52
CA PHE A 373 2.73 25.74 -9.04
C PHE A 373 1.82 26.28 -7.93
N ALA A 374 1.42 25.44 -6.96
CA ALA A 374 0.61 25.90 -5.83
C ALA A 374 1.32 27.00 -5.01
N CYS A 375 2.65 26.94 -4.91
CA CYS A 375 3.42 27.94 -4.20
C CYS A 375 3.63 29.21 -5.03
N ALA A 376 4.15 29.07 -6.25
CA ALA A 376 4.54 30.19 -7.10
C ALA A 376 3.34 30.96 -7.66
N ASP A 377 2.31 30.25 -8.13
CA ASP A 377 1.20 30.84 -8.87
C ASP A 377 -0.05 31.04 -8.01
N LEU A 378 -0.26 30.21 -6.99
CA LEU A 378 -1.44 30.31 -6.10
C LEU A 378 -1.11 30.92 -4.72
N GLY A 379 0.16 31.20 -4.43
CA GLY A 379 0.59 31.80 -3.15
C GLY A 379 0.32 30.92 -1.93
N LEU A 380 0.20 29.61 -2.11
CA LEU A 380 -0.12 28.67 -1.03
C LEU A 380 1.16 28.23 -0.30
N ASP A 381 1.02 28.01 1.01
CA ASP A 381 2.15 27.64 1.87
C ASP A 381 2.62 26.20 1.61
N PHE A 382 3.91 26.06 1.34
CA PHE A 382 4.62 24.80 1.14
C PHE A 382 4.38 23.81 2.29
N ALA A 383 4.36 24.28 3.55
CA ALA A 383 4.21 23.42 4.72
C ALA A 383 2.83 22.73 4.82
N SER A 384 1.87 23.12 3.98
CA SER A 384 0.51 22.60 3.95
C SER A 384 0.23 21.60 2.83
N CYS A 385 1.16 21.44 1.87
CA CYS A 385 0.99 20.58 0.71
C CYS A 385 1.50 19.16 0.98
N VAL A 386 0.61 18.18 0.94
CA VAL A 386 0.98 16.76 0.95
C VAL A 386 1.16 16.28 -0.49
N GLN A 387 2.25 15.56 -0.76
CA GLN A 387 2.48 14.98 -2.09
C GLN A 387 1.96 13.54 -2.14
N CYS A 388 0.86 13.29 -2.85
CA CYS A 388 0.29 11.94 -2.97
C CYS A 388 0.92 11.09 -4.08
N SER A 389 1.87 11.64 -4.85
CA SER A 389 2.47 10.97 -6.00
C SER A 389 1.38 10.46 -6.96
N ASN A 390 1.34 9.15 -7.23
CA ASN A 390 0.32 8.56 -8.09
C ASN A 390 -0.93 8.09 -7.32
N TYR A 391 -0.92 8.08 -5.99
CA TYR A 391 -1.94 7.47 -5.13
C TYR A 391 -3.02 8.47 -4.68
N LEU A 392 -3.61 9.20 -5.62
CA LEU A 392 -4.62 10.23 -5.33
C LEU A 392 -5.84 9.65 -4.60
N GLY A 393 -6.34 8.49 -5.05
CA GLY A 393 -7.49 7.83 -4.40
C GLY A 393 -7.22 7.45 -2.95
N ALA A 394 -6.08 6.81 -2.69
CA ALA A 394 -5.70 6.40 -1.33
C ALA A 394 -5.51 7.61 -0.41
N ALA A 395 -4.99 8.73 -0.94
CA ALA A 395 -4.88 9.97 -0.19
C ALA A 395 -6.26 10.59 0.13
N LEU A 396 -7.24 10.53 -0.80
CA LEU A 396 -8.61 10.98 -0.53
C LEU A 396 -9.31 10.10 0.52
N ASP A 397 -9.15 8.78 0.45
CA ASP A 397 -9.71 7.87 1.46
C ASP A 397 -9.12 8.16 2.84
N ALA A 398 -7.80 8.36 2.90
CA ALA A 398 -7.11 8.75 4.12
C ALA A 398 -7.59 10.11 4.63
N ALA A 399 -7.90 11.06 3.73
CA ALA A 399 -8.40 12.38 4.12
C ALA A 399 -9.75 12.24 4.85
N ALA A 400 -10.65 11.43 4.31
CA ALA A 400 -11.95 11.14 4.93
C ALA A 400 -11.76 10.44 6.28
N LEU A 401 -10.94 9.39 6.35
CA LEU A 401 -10.70 8.62 7.57
C LEU A 401 -10.08 9.48 8.70
N LEU A 402 -9.18 10.39 8.35
CA LEU A 402 -8.51 11.28 9.30
C LEU A 402 -9.35 12.52 9.67
N GLY A 403 -10.57 12.63 9.14
CA GLY A 403 -11.52 13.69 9.45
C GLY A 403 -11.13 15.06 8.89
N PHE A 404 -10.47 15.11 7.73
CA PHE A 404 -10.38 16.36 6.97
C PHE A 404 -11.76 16.73 6.42
N THR A 405 -12.14 18.00 6.47
CA THR A 405 -13.45 18.47 5.99
C THR A 405 -13.38 18.95 4.55
N ALA A 406 -12.18 19.30 4.06
CA ALA A 406 -12.00 19.72 2.69
C ALA A 406 -10.60 19.38 2.14
N VAL A 407 -10.53 19.12 0.82
CA VAL A 407 -9.30 18.79 0.10
C VAL A 407 -9.23 19.60 -1.20
N LEU A 408 -8.15 20.36 -1.38
CA LEU A 408 -7.81 21.01 -2.64
C LEU A 408 -6.76 20.19 -3.36
N VAL A 409 -7.08 19.70 -4.56
CA VAL A 409 -6.15 18.97 -5.42
C VAL A 409 -5.55 19.94 -6.44
N VAL A 410 -4.23 20.13 -6.43
CA VAL A 410 -3.51 20.92 -7.44
C VAL A 410 -2.62 19.99 -8.26
N GLY A 411 -2.92 19.86 -9.55
CA GLY A 411 -2.27 18.84 -10.38
C GLY A 411 -2.11 19.22 -11.84
N HIS A 412 -1.03 18.72 -12.45
CA HIS A 412 -0.75 18.90 -13.86
C HIS A 412 -1.79 18.19 -14.73
N ALA A 413 -2.16 18.78 -15.86
CA ALA A 413 -3.17 18.27 -16.80
C ALA A 413 -2.90 16.83 -17.24
N GLY A 414 -1.64 16.45 -17.47
CA GLY A 414 -1.29 15.07 -17.83
C GLY A 414 -1.60 14.01 -16.77
N LYS A 415 -1.72 14.39 -15.49
CA LYS A 415 -2.19 13.48 -14.44
C LYS A 415 -3.69 13.59 -14.22
N LEU A 416 -4.25 14.82 -14.19
CA LEU A 416 -5.66 15.01 -13.88
C LEU A 416 -6.61 14.66 -15.04
N ALA A 417 -6.13 14.63 -16.29
CA ALA A 417 -6.86 14.04 -17.41
C ALA A 417 -7.20 12.55 -17.15
N LYS A 418 -6.32 11.81 -16.46
CA LYS A 418 -6.57 10.41 -16.07
C LYS A 418 -7.67 10.31 -15.00
N VAL A 419 -7.71 11.29 -14.09
CA VAL A 419 -8.77 11.41 -13.08
C VAL A 419 -10.11 11.72 -13.73
N ALA A 420 -10.12 12.48 -14.84
CA ALA A 420 -11.33 12.72 -15.64
C ALA A 420 -11.88 11.42 -16.30
N ALA A 421 -11.05 10.39 -16.47
CA ALA A 421 -11.50 9.03 -16.84
C ALA A 421 -11.91 8.16 -15.63
N GLY A 422 -11.82 8.69 -14.41
CA GLY A 422 -12.09 7.96 -13.17
C GLY A 422 -10.92 7.17 -12.60
N ALA A 423 -9.71 7.30 -13.17
CA ALA A 423 -8.55 6.64 -12.63
C ALA A 423 -7.98 7.38 -11.42
N MET A 424 -8.04 6.73 -10.26
CA MET A 424 -7.56 7.29 -8.98
C MET A 424 -6.09 6.96 -8.68
N ASN A 425 -5.46 6.12 -9.51
CA ASN A 425 -4.02 5.98 -9.58
C ASN A 425 -3.53 6.55 -10.92
N THR A 426 -2.65 7.57 -10.86
CA THR A 426 -2.25 8.35 -12.06
C THR A 426 -0.97 7.83 -12.74
N HIS A 427 -0.40 6.71 -12.26
CA HIS A 427 0.78 6.12 -12.86
C HIS A 427 0.49 5.64 -14.29
N SER A 428 1.38 5.92 -15.25
CA SER A 428 1.21 5.53 -16.68
C SER A 428 1.04 4.02 -16.88
N ARG A 429 1.82 3.21 -16.16
CA ARG A 429 1.65 1.75 -16.10
C ARG A 429 0.23 1.29 -15.71
N THR A 430 -0.46 2.04 -14.85
CA THR A 430 -1.82 1.70 -14.42
C THR A 430 -2.84 2.19 -15.43
N VAL A 431 -2.65 3.41 -15.93
CA VAL A 431 -3.43 4.00 -17.00
C VAL A 431 -2.60 5.04 -17.74
N ASP A 432 -2.52 4.90 -19.06
CA ASP A 432 -2.17 6.00 -19.95
C ASP A 432 -3.33 6.15 -20.92
N GLY A 433 -4.13 7.18 -20.68
CA GLY A 433 -5.40 7.41 -21.35
C GLY A 433 -5.68 8.91 -21.54
N ARG A 434 -4.65 9.75 -21.42
CA ARG A 434 -4.82 11.21 -21.32
C ARG A 434 -5.30 11.79 -22.65
N PHE A 435 -4.77 11.28 -23.76
CA PHE A 435 -5.10 11.77 -25.10
C PHE A 435 -6.42 11.18 -25.58
N GLU A 436 -6.72 9.94 -25.21
CA GLU A 436 -8.01 9.30 -25.43
C GLU A 436 -9.12 10.06 -24.70
N VAL A 437 -8.86 10.53 -23.48
CA VAL A 437 -9.79 11.41 -22.76
C VAL A 437 -9.96 12.73 -23.48
N LEU A 438 -8.88 13.42 -23.85
CA LEU A 438 -8.97 14.70 -24.53
C LEU A 438 -9.67 14.59 -25.89
N ALA A 439 -9.36 13.56 -26.69
CA ALA A 439 -10.00 13.28 -27.97
C ALA A 439 -11.49 12.96 -27.80
N ALA A 440 -11.85 12.12 -26.82
CA ALA A 440 -13.25 11.78 -26.56
C ALA A 440 -14.05 13.01 -26.09
N LEU A 441 -13.45 13.88 -25.28
CA LEU A 441 -14.07 15.13 -24.85
C LEU A 441 -14.20 16.11 -26.02
N ALA A 442 -13.16 16.27 -26.84
CA ALA A 442 -13.16 17.13 -28.02
C ALA A 442 -14.24 16.72 -29.03
N ALA A 443 -14.32 15.43 -29.35
CA ALA A 443 -15.36 14.89 -30.23
C ALA A 443 -16.77 15.18 -29.69
N ALA A 444 -16.94 15.05 -28.36
CA ALA A 444 -18.22 15.30 -27.72
C ALA A 444 -18.60 16.80 -27.62
N GLU A 445 -17.66 17.72 -27.87
CA GLU A 445 -17.86 19.17 -27.99
C GLU A 445 -17.92 19.64 -29.46
N GLY A 446 -18.00 18.71 -30.43
CA GLY A 446 -18.11 19.04 -31.85
C GLY A 446 -16.80 19.05 -32.63
N GLY A 447 -15.70 18.55 -32.04
CA GLY A 447 -14.47 18.27 -32.76
C GLY A 447 -14.66 17.23 -33.84
N ASP A 448 -14.03 17.43 -35.00
CA ASP A 448 -14.09 16.49 -36.11
C ASP A 448 -13.11 15.31 -35.92
N ALA A 449 -13.16 14.36 -36.87
CA ALA A 449 -12.29 13.19 -36.83
C ALA A 449 -10.80 13.55 -36.95
N ALA A 450 -10.47 14.60 -37.71
CA ALA A 450 -9.09 15.04 -37.91
C ALA A 450 -8.50 15.58 -36.60
N LEU A 451 -9.25 16.38 -35.84
CA LEU A 451 -8.84 16.86 -34.53
C LEU A 451 -8.67 15.69 -33.54
N ALA A 452 -9.62 14.75 -33.51
CA ALA A 452 -9.52 13.59 -32.63
C ALA A 452 -8.27 12.73 -32.94
N GLU A 453 -7.98 12.50 -34.22
CA GLU A 453 -6.77 11.79 -34.64
C GLU A 453 -5.49 12.55 -34.27
N GLY A 454 -5.47 13.88 -34.47
CA GLY A 454 -4.36 14.74 -34.06
C GLY A 454 -4.10 14.69 -32.55
N LEU A 455 -5.16 14.71 -31.73
CA LEU A 455 -5.05 14.61 -30.26
C LEU A 455 -4.50 13.26 -29.83
N LEU A 456 -4.93 12.15 -30.46
CA LEU A 456 -4.41 10.81 -30.17
C LEU A 456 -2.93 10.66 -30.55
N GLY A 457 -2.46 11.42 -31.54
CA GLY A 457 -1.07 11.45 -31.98
C GLY A 457 -0.14 12.35 -31.16
N CYS A 458 -0.65 13.11 -30.18
CA CYS A 458 0.15 14.02 -29.38
C CYS A 458 1.12 13.28 -28.45
N VAL A 459 2.27 13.89 -28.17
CA VAL A 459 3.23 13.38 -27.19
C VAL A 459 3.07 14.13 -25.87
N THR A 460 2.77 15.43 -25.93
CA THR A 460 2.60 16.28 -24.76
C THR A 460 1.17 16.81 -24.63
N VAL A 461 0.80 17.16 -23.40
CA VAL A 461 -0.52 17.75 -23.15
C VAL A 461 -0.59 19.20 -23.63
N ASP A 462 0.55 19.90 -23.66
CA ASP A 462 0.64 21.26 -24.19
C ASP A 462 0.35 21.27 -25.70
N GLU A 463 0.94 20.36 -26.50
CA GLU A 463 0.59 20.16 -27.91
C GLU A 463 -0.92 19.89 -28.10
N ALA A 464 -1.49 19.03 -27.26
CA ALA A 464 -2.92 18.74 -27.32
C ALA A 464 -3.78 19.98 -27.00
N ILE A 465 -3.33 20.84 -26.08
CA ILE A 465 -4.01 22.10 -25.76
C ILE A 465 -3.92 23.07 -26.94
N GLU A 466 -2.76 23.17 -27.60
CA GLU A 466 -2.58 24.02 -28.79
C GLU A 466 -3.50 23.58 -29.94
N LEU A 467 -3.66 22.28 -30.17
CA LEU A 467 -4.61 21.76 -31.16
C LEU A 467 -6.07 22.12 -30.81
N LEU A 468 -6.44 22.03 -29.53
CA LEU A 468 -7.77 22.43 -29.07
C LEU A 468 -8.00 23.95 -29.21
N ASP A 469 -6.97 24.77 -29.02
CA ASP A 469 -7.02 26.21 -29.25
C ASP A 469 -7.20 26.54 -30.75
N ALA A 470 -6.45 25.88 -31.63
CA ALA A 470 -6.58 26.05 -33.08
C ALA A 470 -7.99 25.67 -33.57
N ALA A 471 -8.63 24.68 -32.95
CA ALA A 471 -10.01 24.30 -33.23
C ALA A 471 -11.07 25.16 -32.53
N GLY A 472 -10.68 26.09 -31.65
CA GLY A 472 -11.61 26.91 -30.85
C GLY A 472 -12.38 26.13 -29.79
N LEU A 473 -11.94 24.92 -29.42
CA LEU A 473 -12.65 24.00 -28.53
C LEU A 473 -12.04 23.90 -27.12
N ARG A 474 -10.87 24.52 -26.87
CA ARG A 474 -10.17 24.42 -25.57
C ARG A 474 -11.09 24.66 -24.38
N GLN A 475 -11.81 25.78 -24.35
CA GLN A 475 -12.62 26.16 -23.19
C GLN A 475 -13.72 25.13 -22.90
N ALA A 476 -14.42 24.65 -23.93
CA ALA A 476 -15.48 23.66 -23.80
C ALA A 476 -14.95 22.31 -23.31
N VAL A 477 -13.84 21.85 -23.90
CA VAL A 477 -13.18 20.59 -23.50
C VAL A 477 -12.65 20.65 -22.07
N MET A 478 -11.99 21.75 -21.69
CA MET A 478 -11.48 21.93 -20.32
C MET A 478 -12.61 22.02 -19.30
N ALA A 479 -13.71 22.70 -19.61
CA ALA A 479 -14.89 22.74 -18.75
C ALA A 479 -15.47 21.34 -18.51
N ARG A 480 -15.63 20.54 -19.57
CA ARG A 480 -16.13 19.17 -19.46
C ARG A 480 -15.17 18.23 -18.74
N MET A 481 -13.86 18.39 -18.96
CA MET A 481 -12.84 17.68 -18.20
C MET A 481 -12.96 18.00 -16.71
N GLY A 482 -13.12 19.28 -16.36
CA GLY A 482 -13.31 19.74 -14.99
C GLY A 482 -14.54 19.13 -14.31
N GLN A 483 -15.68 19.11 -14.99
CA GLN A 483 -16.90 18.46 -14.48
C GLN A 483 -16.69 16.98 -14.19
N ARG A 484 -15.97 16.26 -15.06
CA ARG A 484 -15.65 14.84 -14.82
C ARG A 484 -14.71 14.67 -13.63
N ILE A 485 -13.64 15.47 -13.55
CA ILE A 485 -12.69 15.45 -12.43
C ILE A 485 -13.44 15.66 -11.11
N GLU A 486 -14.24 16.72 -11.02
CA GLU A 486 -15.07 17.05 -9.85
C GLU A 486 -15.96 15.86 -9.45
N ALA A 487 -16.70 15.30 -10.40
CA ALA A 487 -17.59 14.16 -10.15
C ALA A 487 -16.82 12.93 -9.62
N HIS A 488 -15.66 12.61 -10.20
CA HIS A 488 -14.86 11.48 -9.77
C HIS A 488 -14.22 11.69 -8.40
N LEU A 489 -13.69 12.89 -8.12
CA LEU A 489 -13.10 13.25 -6.84
C LEU A 489 -14.14 13.21 -5.71
N ARG A 490 -15.30 13.84 -5.91
CA ARG A 490 -16.40 13.82 -4.94
C ARG A 490 -16.91 12.41 -4.68
N ARG A 491 -17.08 11.61 -5.74
CA ARG A 491 -17.49 10.20 -5.57
C ARG A 491 -16.50 9.41 -4.73
N ARG A 492 -15.19 9.63 -4.91
CA ARG A 492 -14.16 8.90 -4.14
C ARG A 492 -14.11 9.36 -2.68
N ALA A 493 -14.20 10.66 -2.44
CA ALA A 493 -14.09 11.23 -1.10
C ALA A 493 -15.35 11.05 -0.24
N GLY A 494 -16.52 10.88 -0.87
CA GLY A 494 -17.81 10.76 -0.19
C GLY A 494 -18.39 12.12 0.25
N GLU A 495 -19.55 12.09 0.91
CA GLU A 495 -20.30 13.31 1.26
C GLU A 495 -19.68 14.11 2.41
N GLY A 496 -18.82 13.48 3.22
CA GLY A 496 -18.20 14.12 4.40
C GLY A 496 -17.01 15.02 4.09
N VAL A 497 -16.51 15.03 2.86
CA VAL A 497 -15.30 15.78 2.48
C VAL A 497 -15.56 16.59 1.21
N ARG A 498 -15.47 17.92 1.31
CA ARG A 498 -15.54 18.80 0.14
C ARG A 498 -14.24 18.70 -0.64
N VAL A 499 -14.30 18.26 -1.89
CA VAL A 499 -13.10 18.15 -2.75
C VAL A 499 -13.24 19.03 -3.99
N GLU A 500 -12.20 19.81 -4.24
CA GLU A 500 -12.09 20.72 -5.40
C GLU A 500 -10.72 20.58 -6.04
N ALA A 501 -10.59 20.96 -7.31
CA ALA A 501 -9.36 20.80 -8.07
C ALA A 501 -8.99 22.05 -8.89
N VAL A 502 -7.68 22.28 -8.98
CA VAL A 502 -7.05 23.19 -9.95
C VAL A 502 -6.17 22.36 -10.87
N VAL A 503 -6.49 22.40 -12.16
CA VAL A 503 -5.69 21.76 -13.21
C VAL A 503 -4.88 22.82 -13.93
N PHE A 504 -3.59 22.58 -14.09
CA PHE A 504 -2.70 23.48 -14.80
C PHE A 504 -1.81 22.74 -15.78
N SER A 505 -1.20 23.50 -16.69
CA SER A 505 -0.03 23.09 -17.46
C SER A 505 1.11 24.09 -17.22
N THR A 506 2.34 23.67 -17.42
CA THR A 506 3.50 24.56 -17.26
C THR A 506 3.53 25.67 -18.30
N VAL A 507 2.99 25.43 -19.50
CA VAL A 507 3.01 26.40 -20.60
C VAL A 507 1.82 27.35 -20.53
N HIS A 508 0.61 26.83 -20.29
CA HIS A 508 -0.63 27.61 -20.39
C HIS A 508 -1.21 28.04 -19.04
N GLY A 509 -0.51 27.76 -17.93
CA GLY A 509 -0.97 28.08 -16.58
C GLY A 509 -2.24 27.31 -16.20
N VAL A 510 -3.19 27.99 -15.53
CA VAL A 510 -4.44 27.36 -15.07
C VAL A 510 -5.36 27.06 -16.26
N LEU A 511 -5.77 25.80 -16.37
CA LEU A 511 -6.68 25.32 -17.42
C LEU A 511 -8.09 25.06 -16.89
N VAL A 512 -8.20 24.55 -15.66
CA VAL A 512 -9.48 24.21 -15.03
C VAL A 512 -9.46 24.62 -13.57
N ARG A 513 -10.57 25.22 -13.13
CA ARG A 513 -10.95 25.36 -11.73
C ARG A 513 -12.33 24.72 -11.57
N THR A 514 -12.46 23.79 -10.62
CA THR A 514 -13.79 23.30 -10.25
C THR A 514 -14.55 24.40 -9.50
N PRO A 515 -15.90 24.36 -9.43
CA PRO A 515 -16.71 25.49 -8.97
C PRO A 515 -16.34 26.05 -7.59
N GLY A 516 -15.89 25.20 -6.66
CA GLY A 516 -15.49 25.59 -5.31
C GLY A 516 -13.99 25.82 -5.11
N ALA A 517 -13.19 25.74 -6.17
CA ALA A 517 -11.72 25.74 -6.08
C ALA A 517 -11.16 27.06 -5.53
N ASP A 518 -11.69 28.22 -5.94
CA ASP A 518 -11.21 29.53 -5.48
C ASP A 518 -11.51 29.75 -4.00
N ALA A 519 -12.75 29.43 -3.59
CA ALA A 519 -13.15 29.49 -2.19
C ALA A 519 -12.30 28.54 -1.32
N LEU A 520 -11.93 27.37 -1.85
CA LEU A 520 -11.10 26.42 -1.12
C LEU A 520 -9.63 26.86 -1.09
N THR A 521 -9.11 27.44 -2.17
CA THR A 521 -7.78 28.04 -2.25
C THR A 521 -7.63 29.13 -1.19
N ALA A 522 -8.61 30.03 -1.08
CA ALA A 522 -8.62 31.06 -0.05
C ALA A 522 -8.70 30.47 1.38
N LEU A 523 -9.44 29.38 1.57
CA LEU A 523 -9.49 28.69 2.87
C LEU A 523 -8.13 28.08 3.26
N VAL A 524 -7.46 27.40 2.32
CA VAL A 524 -6.11 26.84 2.52
C VAL A 524 -5.12 27.95 2.90
N ALA A 525 -5.15 29.08 2.18
CA ALA A 525 -4.28 30.23 2.45
C ALA A 525 -4.52 30.82 3.85
N ARG A 526 -5.78 30.99 4.26
CA ARG A 526 -6.15 31.48 5.61
C ARG A 526 -5.69 30.54 6.72
N GLU A 527 -5.94 29.23 6.59
CA GLU A 527 -5.48 28.25 7.58
C GLU A 527 -3.95 28.22 7.69
N ALA A 528 -3.23 28.48 6.58
CA ALA A 528 -1.78 28.62 6.58
C ALA A 528 -1.29 29.85 7.37
N ALA A 529 -1.98 30.98 7.25
CA ALA A 529 -1.65 32.21 7.99
C ALA A 529 -1.87 32.07 9.50
N CYS A 530 -3.03 31.57 9.94
CA CYS A 530 -3.33 31.42 11.38
C CYS A 530 -2.39 30.44 12.09
N GLY A 531 -1.87 29.42 11.39
CA GLY A 531 -0.91 28.47 11.95
C GLY A 531 0.48 29.05 12.25
N LYS A 532 0.83 30.22 11.69
CA LYS A 532 2.11 30.91 11.94
C LYS A 532 2.07 31.81 13.17
N GLU A 533 0.89 32.24 13.61
CA GLU A 533 0.71 33.15 14.75
C GLU A 533 0.59 32.44 16.10
N GLY A 534 0.08 31.19 16.12
CA GLY A 534 -0.09 30.39 17.36
C GLY A 534 1.14 29.60 17.84
N GLY A 535 2.33 29.88 17.27
CA GLY A 535 3.58 29.17 17.57
C GLY A 535 4.69 30.05 18.15
N ARG A 536 4.35 31.24 18.67
CA ARG A 536 5.28 32.10 19.43
C ARG A 536 5.10 31.90 20.93
#